data_AF-A0A2V6V228-F1
#
_entry.id   AF-A0A2V6V228-F1
#
_cell.length_a   1.000
_cell.length_b   1.000
_cell.length_c   1.000
_cell.angle_alpha   90.00
_cell.angle_beta   90.00
_cell.angle_gamma   90.00
#
_symmetry.space_group_name_H-M   'P 1'
#
loop_
_entity.id
_entity.type
_entity.pdbx_description
1 polymer ?
#
loop_
_entity_poly.entity_id
_entity_poly.type
_entity_poly.pdbx_seq_one_letter_code
_entity_poly.pdbx_strand_id
1 'polypeptide(L)'
;MSTEAKCPFTHTASGVRSNHDWWPNQLNLTMLQPADPMGKDFNYAKEFKSLDLAAVKKDLTAVMTDSQDWWPADFGHYGPLFIRMAWHAAGTYRIRDGRGGAGAGQQRFAPL
;
A
#
# COMPACT_ATOMS: atom_id res chain seq x y z
N MET A 1 -11.87 -28.74 -8.27
CA MET A 1 -12.28 -28.10 -7.01
C MET A 1 -12.08 -26.61 -7.18
N SER A 2 -13.15 -25.86 -7.50
CA SER A 2 -13.07 -24.40 -7.63
C SER A 2 -13.81 -23.79 -6.45
N THR A 3 -13.17 -23.82 -5.29
CA THR A 3 -13.64 -23.14 -4.07
C THR A 3 -13.15 -21.68 -4.08
N GLU A 4 -13.40 -20.94 -5.16
CA GLU A 4 -13.19 -19.49 -5.15
C GLU A 4 -14.35 -18.83 -4.41
N ALA A 5 -14.04 -18.00 -3.42
CA ALA A 5 -15.03 -17.22 -2.70
C ALA A 5 -15.66 -16.20 -3.65
N LYS A 6 -16.88 -16.48 -4.12
CA LYS A 6 -17.71 -15.52 -4.88
C LYS A 6 -18.54 -14.69 -3.90
N CYS A 7 -18.73 -13.41 -4.20
CA CYS A 7 -19.67 -12.58 -3.45
C CYS A 7 -21.08 -13.21 -3.54
N PRO A 8 -21.75 -13.49 -2.42
CA PRO A 8 -23.08 -14.10 -2.43
C PRO A 8 -24.19 -13.13 -2.85
N PHE A 9 -23.87 -11.84 -3.06
CA PHE A 9 -24.79 -10.79 -3.46
C PHE A 9 -24.47 -10.28 -4.86
N THR A 10 -25.50 -10.15 -5.70
CA THR A 10 -25.37 -9.60 -7.05
C THR A 10 -25.57 -8.09 -7.02
N HIS A 11 -24.49 -7.31 -7.23
CA HIS A 11 -24.58 -5.86 -7.41
C HIS A 11 -24.87 -5.52 -8.88
N THR A 12 -25.74 -4.57 -9.17
CA THR A 12 -26.22 -4.27 -10.53
C THR A 12 -25.15 -3.77 -11.50
N ALA A 13 -24.07 -3.15 -11.01
CA ALA A 13 -22.95 -2.65 -11.82
C ALA A 13 -21.73 -3.59 -11.84
N SER A 14 -21.42 -4.27 -10.74
CA SER A 14 -20.24 -5.16 -10.61
C SER A 14 -20.55 -6.65 -10.78
N GLY A 15 -21.83 -7.02 -10.88
CA GLY A 15 -22.30 -8.41 -11.02
C GLY A 15 -22.58 -8.85 -12.45
N VAL A 16 -22.41 -7.96 -13.44
CA VAL A 16 -22.50 -8.32 -14.86
C VAL A 16 -21.17 -8.92 -15.31
N ARG A 17 -21.22 -10.02 -16.07
CA ARG A 17 -20.02 -10.67 -16.62
C ARG A 17 -19.17 -9.66 -17.41
N SER A 18 -17.93 -9.51 -16.99
CA SER A 18 -16.91 -8.71 -17.66
C SER A 18 -16.31 -9.46 -18.86
N ASN A 19 -15.53 -8.76 -19.69
CA ASN A 19 -14.78 -9.40 -20.77
C ASN A 19 -13.82 -10.50 -20.25
N HIS A 20 -13.24 -10.34 -19.07
CA HIS A 20 -12.37 -11.34 -18.46
C HIS A 20 -13.13 -12.63 -18.09
N ASP A 21 -14.40 -12.52 -17.70
CA ASP A 21 -15.23 -13.69 -17.40
C ASP A 21 -15.56 -14.51 -18.64
N TRP A 22 -15.70 -13.85 -19.80
CA TRP A 22 -15.97 -14.51 -21.09
C TRP A 22 -14.70 -15.02 -21.77
N TRP A 23 -13.60 -14.27 -21.67
CA TRP A 23 -12.31 -14.59 -22.30
C TRP A 23 -11.16 -14.52 -21.29
N PRO A 24 -11.05 -15.50 -20.37
CA PRO A 24 -10.07 -15.45 -19.27
C PRO A 24 -8.61 -15.47 -19.72
N ASN A 25 -8.33 -15.96 -20.93
CA ASN A 25 -6.98 -16.02 -21.50
C ASN A 25 -6.68 -14.86 -22.47
N GLN A 26 -7.57 -13.86 -22.59
CA GLN A 26 -7.32 -12.69 -23.42
C GLN A 26 -6.21 -11.82 -22.82
N LEU A 27 -5.41 -11.19 -23.67
CA LEU A 27 -4.38 -10.24 -23.24
C LEU A 27 -4.99 -9.10 -22.40
N ASN A 28 -4.45 -8.89 -21.21
CA ASN A 28 -4.91 -7.87 -20.28
C ASN A 28 -4.01 -6.61 -20.35
N LEU A 29 -4.61 -5.47 -20.70
CA LEU A 29 -3.93 -4.18 -20.84
C LEU A 29 -4.08 -3.25 -19.63
N THR A 30 -4.78 -3.66 -18.57
CA THR A 30 -5.08 -2.77 -17.42
C THR A 30 -3.84 -2.28 -16.70
N MET A 31 -2.75 -3.06 -16.71
CA MET A 31 -1.47 -2.68 -16.08
C MET A 31 -0.80 -1.45 -16.71
N LEU A 32 -1.24 -1.02 -17.90
CA LEU A 32 -0.65 0.10 -18.63
C LEU A 32 -1.28 1.46 -18.29
N GLN A 33 -2.32 1.49 -17.44
CA GLN A 33 -3.09 2.70 -17.14
C GLN A 33 -3.10 3.03 -15.63
N PRO A 34 -1.97 3.46 -15.05
CA PRO A 34 -1.94 3.92 -13.66
C PRO A 34 -2.63 5.28 -13.51
N ALA A 35 -3.32 5.48 -12.37
CA ALA A 35 -3.92 6.75 -11.99
C ALA A 35 -3.01 7.51 -11.01
N ASP A 36 -2.84 8.82 -11.21
CA ASP A 36 -2.06 9.68 -10.32
C ASP A 36 -2.86 10.95 -9.96
N PRO A 37 -3.21 11.15 -8.68
CA PRO A 37 -3.94 12.34 -8.24
C PRO A 37 -3.07 13.59 -8.12
N MET A 38 -1.74 13.49 -8.10
CA MET A 38 -0.83 14.62 -7.88
C MET A 38 -0.65 15.49 -9.14
N GLY A 39 -1.03 14.97 -10.31
CA GLY A 39 -0.91 15.67 -11.59
C GLY A 39 0.51 15.63 -12.16
N LYS A 40 0.61 15.92 -13.47
CA LYS A 40 1.85 15.74 -14.24
C LYS A 40 2.97 16.70 -13.87
N ASP A 41 2.63 17.84 -13.27
CA ASP A 41 3.60 18.89 -12.94
C ASP A 41 4.23 18.70 -11.54
N PHE A 42 3.75 17.74 -10.76
CA PHE A 42 4.25 17.49 -9.41
C PHE A 42 5.63 16.83 -9.42
N ASN A 43 6.57 17.38 -8.65
CA ASN A 43 7.93 16.87 -8.53
C ASN A 43 8.26 16.50 -7.08
N TYR A 44 8.01 15.24 -6.72
CA TYR A 44 8.26 14.73 -5.37
C TYR A 44 9.70 14.95 -4.89
N ALA A 45 10.70 14.78 -5.76
CA ALA A 45 12.10 14.97 -5.38
C ALA A 45 12.44 16.42 -5.05
N LYS A 46 11.77 17.39 -5.70
CA LYS A 46 11.91 18.82 -5.37
C LYS A 46 11.26 19.12 -4.01
N GLU A 47 10.02 18.68 -3.82
CA GLU A 47 9.26 18.92 -2.58
C GLU A 47 9.94 18.24 -1.36
N PHE A 48 10.47 17.03 -1.52
CA PHE A 48 11.18 16.34 -0.47
C PHE A 48 12.47 17.06 -0.04
N LYS A 49 13.17 17.73 -0.97
CA LYS A 49 14.37 18.50 -0.65
C LYS A 49 14.08 19.76 0.16
N SER A 50 12.87 20.32 0.06
CA SER A 50 12.42 21.46 0.87
C SER A 50 11.84 21.06 2.23
N LEU A 51 11.66 19.77 2.48
CA LEU A 51 11.09 19.27 3.73
C LEU A 51 12.05 19.47 4.90
N ASP A 52 11.55 19.96 6.03
CA ASP A 52 12.28 19.94 7.30
C ASP A 52 12.34 18.51 7.85
N LEU A 53 13.35 17.77 7.40
CA LEU A 53 13.55 16.38 7.80
C LEU A 53 13.90 16.24 9.29
N ALA A 54 14.47 17.29 9.92
CA ALA A 54 14.78 17.26 11.34
C ALA A 54 13.51 17.34 12.18
N ALA A 55 12.57 18.22 11.81
CA ALA A 55 11.25 18.30 12.43
C ALA A 55 10.50 16.96 12.28
N VAL A 56 10.44 16.39 11.08
CA VAL A 56 9.75 15.10 10.85
C VAL A 56 10.33 13.98 11.73
N LYS A 57 11.66 13.87 11.85
CA LYS A 57 12.28 12.86 12.72
C LYS A 57 11.94 13.08 14.19
N LYS A 58 11.94 14.34 14.65
CA LYS A 58 11.58 14.70 16.01
C LYS A 58 10.13 14.31 16.31
N ASP A 59 9.22 14.62 15.40
CA ASP A 59 7.80 14.32 15.56
C ASP A 59 7.55 12.79 15.56
N LEU A 60 8.26 12.04 14.71
CA LEU A 60 8.20 10.57 14.74
C LEU A 60 8.69 9.99 16.07
N THR A 61 9.76 10.53 16.67
CA THR A 61 10.22 10.11 18.00
C THR A 61 9.20 10.44 19.08
N ALA A 62 8.51 11.58 19.00
CA ALA A 62 7.47 11.94 19.95
C ALA A 62 6.27 10.99 19.88
N VAL A 63 5.79 10.69 18.67
CA VAL A 63 4.65 9.78 18.46
C VAL A 63 4.94 8.36 18.96
N MET A 64 6.20 7.92 18.97
CA MET A 64 6.55 6.58 19.46
C MET A 64 6.13 6.34 20.92
N THR A 65 6.02 7.36 21.75
CA THR A 65 5.59 7.24 23.16
C THR A 65 4.23 7.88 23.45
N ASP A 66 3.58 8.43 22.44
CA ASP A 66 2.25 9.06 22.56
C ASP A 66 1.14 8.02 22.35
N SER A 67 0.93 7.18 23.38
CA SER A 67 0.00 6.05 23.32
C SER A 67 -1.45 6.50 23.09
N GLN A 68 -2.13 5.82 22.16
CA GLN A 68 -3.51 6.08 21.79
C GLN A 68 -4.45 5.03 22.39
N ASP A 69 -5.59 5.44 22.95
CA ASP A 69 -6.52 4.53 23.65
C ASP A 69 -7.13 3.46 22.75
N TRP A 70 -7.32 3.76 21.46
CA TRP A 70 -7.87 2.82 20.47
C TRP A 70 -6.85 1.77 20.00
N TRP A 71 -5.56 1.98 20.25
CA TRP A 71 -4.49 1.01 19.99
C TRP A 71 -3.31 1.25 20.94
N PRO A 72 -3.39 0.86 22.22
CA PRO A 72 -2.38 1.23 23.21
C PRO A 72 -0.97 0.74 22.86
N ALA A 73 0.04 1.53 23.22
CA ALA A 73 1.43 1.18 22.95
C ALA A 73 1.93 0.11 23.94
N ASP A 74 2.41 -1.02 23.41
CA ASP A 74 3.08 -2.04 24.21
C ASP A 74 4.28 -1.43 24.94
N PHE A 75 4.36 -1.64 26.26
CA PHE A 75 5.40 -1.05 27.12
C PHE A 75 5.50 0.48 27.04
N GLY A 76 4.43 1.16 26.62
CA GLY A 76 4.41 2.61 26.42
C GLY A 76 5.20 3.09 25.21
N HIS A 77 5.55 2.21 24.25
CA HIS A 77 6.37 2.59 23.10
C HIS A 77 6.03 1.82 21.80
N TYR A 78 5.60 2.50 20.73
CA TYR A 78 5.27 1.91 19.42
C TYR A 78 6.48 1.47 18.57
N GLY A 79 7.69 1.80 18.99
CA GLY A 79 8.94 1.44 18.29
C GLY A 79 8.98 0.02 17.71
N PRO A 80 8.76 -1.04 18.51
CA PRO A 80 8.73 -2.42 17.98
C PRO A 80 7.68 -2.64 16.87
N LEU A 81 6.50 -2.03 17.00
CA LEU A 81 5.45 -2.07 15.98
C LEU A 81 5.91 -1.37 14.69
N PHE A 82 6.49 -0.18 14.78
CA PHE A 82 6.97 0.58 13.62
C PHE A 82 8.14 -0.10 12.91
N ILE A 83 9.05 -0.74 13.66
CA ILE A 83 10.12 -1.57 13.09
C ILE A 83 9.52 -2.71 12.27
N ARG A 84 8.55 -3.44 12.85
CA ARG A 84 7.89 -4.55 12.16
C ARG A 84 7.15 -4.06 10.90
N MET A 85 6.47 -2.92 10.97
CA MET A 85 5.79 -2.31 9.83
C MET A 85 6.78 -2.04 8.68
N ALA A 86 7.90 -1.36 8.97
CA ALA A 86 8.93 -1.06 7.98
C ALA A 86 9.58 -2.32 7.40
N TRP A 87 9.83 -3.34 8.23
CA TRP A 87 10.32 -4.64 7.79
C TRP A 87 9.35 -5.31 6.81
N HIS A 88 8.06 -5.40 7.16
CA HIS A 88 7.04 -5.98 6.29
C HIS A 88 6.86 -5.19 4.98
N ALA A 89 6.99 -3.86 5.03
CA ALA A 89 6.94 -3.02 3.83
C ALA A 89 8.07 -3.38 2.84
N ALA A 90 9.29 -3.60 3.34
CA ALA A 90 10.43 -3.92 2.50
C ALA A 90 10.54 -5.41 2.14
N GLY A 91 10.02 -6.29 3.00
CA GLY A 91 10.23 -7.74 2.93
C GLY A 91 9.55 -8.47 1.77
N THR A 92 8.70 -7.81 0.98
CA THR A 92 8.06 -8.40 -0.20
C THR A 92 8.95 -8.39 -1.45
N TYR A 93 10.13 -7.77 -1.37
CA TYR A 93 11.05 -7.65 -2.49
C TYR A 93 11.57 -9.00 -3.01
N ARG A 94 11.61 -9.16 -4.34
CA ARG A 94 12.13 -10.36 -5.01
C ARG A 94 13.14 -9.98 -6.09
N ILE A 95 14.33 -10.59 -6.03
CA ILE A 95 15.45 -10.26 -6.95
C ILE A 95 15.20 -10.66 -8.42
N ARG A 96 14.33 -11.63 -8.68
CA ARG A 96 14.17 -12.21 -10.02
C ARG A 96 13.47 -11.28 -11.01
N ASP A 97 12.47 -10.54 -10.53
CA ASP A 97 11.65 -9.65 -11.35
C ASP A 97 11.58 -8.22 -10.78
N GLY A 98 12.29 -7.94 -9.69
CA GLY A 98 12.38 -6.63 -9.05
C GLY A 98 11.07 -6.15 -8.42
N ARG A 99 10.04 -6.99 -8.35
CA ARG A 99 8.74 -6.62 -7.75
C ARG A 99 8.78 -6.68 -6.23
N GLY A 100 7.83 -5.99 -5.61
CA GLY A 100 7.72 -5.88 -4.15
C GLY A 100 8.69 -4.83 -3.59
N GLY A 101 8.85 -4.83 -2.27
CA GLY A 101 9.62 -3.85 -1.53
C GLY A 101 8.85 -2.58 -1.17
N ALA A 102 9.51 -1.68 -0.45
CA ALA A 102 8.86 -0.51 0.15
C ALA A 102 8.79 0.73 -0.78
N GLY A 103 9.44 0.69 -1.94
CA GLY A 103 9.65 1.89 -2.78
C GLY A 103 8.39 2.54 -3.34
N ALA A 104 7.30 1.77 -3.50
CA ALA A 104 6.01 2.27 -3.98
C ALA A 104 4.95 2.41 -2.88
N GLY A 105 5.25 2.03 -1.63
CA GLY A 105 4.31 2.11 -0.51
C GLY A 105 3.05 1.24 -0.68
N GLN A 106 3.14 0.09 -1.37
CA GLN A 106 1.99 -0.77 -1.69
C GLN A 106 1.33 -1.40 -0.47
N GLN A 107 1.99 -1.39 0.70
CA GLN A 107 1.44 -1.93 1.95
C GLN A 107 0.10 -1.28 2.36
N ARG A 108 -0.25 -0.10 1.81
CA ARG A 108 -1.52 0.58 2.05
C ARG A 108 -2.66 0.18 1.10
N PHE A 109 -2.41 -0.71 0.14
CA PHE A 109 -3.38 -1.17 -0.85
C PHE A 109 -3.52 -2.70 -0.82
N ALA A 110 -4.61 -3.22 -1.41
CA ALA A 110 -4.76 -4.66 -1.62
C ALA A 110 -3.89 -5.14 -2.80
N PRO A 111 -3.36 -6.39 -2.79
CA PRO A 111 -3.37 -7.38 -1.71
C PRO A 111 -2.15 -7.30 -0.77
N LEU A 112 -1.26 -6.31 -0.99
CA LEU A 112 0.11 -6.06 -0.49
C LEU A 112 1.23 -6.41 -1.49
#